data_AF-A0A2V6L1J4-F1
#
_entry.id   AF-A0A2V6L1J4-F1
#
_cell.length_a   1.000
_cell.length_b   1.000
_cell.length_c   1.000
_cell.angle_alpha   90.00
_cell.angle_beta   90.00
_cell.angle_gamma   90.00
#
_symmetry.space_group_name_H-M   'P 1'
#
loop_
_entity.id
_entity.type
_entity.pdbx_description
1 polymer ?
#
loop_
_entity_poly.entity_id
_entity_poly.type
_entity_poly.pdbx_seq_one_letter_code
_entity_poly.pdbx_strand_id
1 'polypeptide(L)' 'DREMPEVREGDLLAIMSAGAYGFVMASNYNSRSLPAEALVRGDEFALIRKRQTNKDLISGEIDPQW' A
#
# COMPACT_ATOMS: atom_id res chain seq x y z
N ASP A 1 -6.33 4.78 24.86
CA ASP A 1 -6.38 5.91 23.92
C ASP A 1 -4.96 6.26 23.46
N ARG A 2 -4.78 6.85 22.28
CA ARG A 2 -3.46 7.24 21.77
C ARG A 2 -3.36 8.77 21.76
N GLU A 3 -2.48 9.32 22.58
CA GLU A 3 -2.14 10.75 22.50
C GLU A 3 -1.49 11.05 21.15
N MET A 4 -2.08 11.98 20.40
CA MET A 4 -1.59 12.45 19.11
C MET A 4 -1.92 13.94 18.94
N PRO A 5 -1.11 14.69 18.15
CA PRO A 5 -1.44 16.06 17.79
C PRO A 5 -2.75 16.14 17.00
N GLU A 6 -3.35 17.33 16.94
CA GLU A 6 -4.47 17.60 16.04
C GLU A 6 -4.04 17.35 14.59
N VAL A 7 -4.82 16.53 13.88
CA VAL A 7 -4.59 16.19 12.47
C VAL A 7 -5.65 16.84 11.59
N ARG A 8 -5.24 17.25 10.39
CA ARG A 8 -6.10 17.87 9.39
C ARG A 8 -6.04 17.10 8.08
N GLU A 9 -7.01 17.35 7.21
CA GLU A 9 -6.99 16.81 5.86
C GLU A 9 -5.70 17.23 5.14
N GLY A 10 -5.02 16.24 4.54
CA GLY A 10 -3.74 16.43 3.86
C GLY A 10 -2.50 16.12 4.72
N ASP A 11 -2.64 15.97 6.04
CA ASP A 11 -1.51 15.58 6.89
C ASP A 11 -1.07 14.13 6.62
N LEU A 12 0.23 13.88 6.77
CA LEU A 12 0.81 12.55 6.61
C LEU A 12 1.03 11.89 7.97
N LEU A 13 0.61 10.63 8.09
CA LEU A 13 0.81 9.81 9.28
C LEU A 13 1.76 8.65 8.96
N ALA A 14 2.63 8.34 9.92
CA ALA A 14 3.52 7.19 9.86
C ALA A 14 3.07 6.11 10.85
N ILE A 15 2.76 4.92 10.33
CA ILE A 15 2.54 3.73 11.17
C ILE A 15 3.89 3.05 11.36
N MET A 16 4.40 3.11 12.58
CA MET A 16 5.70 2.55 12.93
C MET A 16 5.66 1.02 12.99
N SER A 17 6.81 0.39 12.83
CA SER A 17 6.99 -1.07 13.00
C SER A 17 6.19 -1.94 12.02
N ALA A 18 5.84 -1.43 10.84
CA ALA A 18 5.11 -2.15 9.80
C ALA A 18 6.00 -2.99 8.85
N GLY A 19 7.31 -3.10 9.15
CA GLY A 19 8.28 -3.75 8.25
C GLY A 19 8.20 -5.28 8.23
N ALA A 20 7.71 -5.91 9.29
CA ALA A 20 7.46 -7.35 9.35
C ALA A 20 5.96 -7.62 9.37
N TYR A 21 5.51 -8.62 8.61
CA TYR A 21 4.11 -9.05 8.54
C TYR A 21 3.09 -7.98 8.07
N GLY A 22 3.54 -6.80 7.64
CA GLY A 22 2.68 -5.77 7.06
C GLY A 22 2.26 -6.11 5.64
N PHE A 23 3.11 -5.77 4.66
CA PHE A 23 2.80 -5.97 3.24
C PHE A 23 2.47 -7.43 2.88
N VAL A 24 3.14 -8.40 3.51
CA VAL A 24 2.92 -9.83 3.22
C VAL A 24 1.51 -10.34 3.59
N MET A 25 0.77 -9.59 4.41
CA MET A 25 -0.65 -9.88 4.73
C MET A 25 -1.61 -8.89 4.07
N ALA A 26 -1.13 -7.99 3.22
CA ALA A 26 -1.98 -7.03 2.52
C ALA A 26 -2.87 -7.74 1.49
N SER A 27 -4.06 -7.18 1.26
CA SER A 27 -5.06 -7.73 0.34
C SER A 27 -5.73 -6.66 -0.50
N ASN A 28 -6.46 -7.08 -1.52
CA ASN A 28 -7.28 -6.21 -2.36
C ASN A 28 -8.71 -6.00 -1.83
N TYR A 29 -8.91 -6.16 -0.53
CA TYR A 29 -10.22 -5.95 0.08
C TYR A 29 -10.77 -4.55 -0.26
N ASN A 30 -12.07 -4.48 -0.57
CA ASN A 30 -12.75 -3.29 -1.10
C ASN A 30 -12.16 -2.75 -2.40
N SER A 31 -11.63 -3.64 -3.25
CA SER A 31 -11.01 -3.30 -4.54
C SER A 31 -9.91 -2.24 -4.41
N ARG A 32 -9.21 -2.23 -3.27
CA ARG A 32 -8.10 -1.30 -3.03
C ARG A 32 -6.82 -1.90 -3.57
N SER A 33 -6.12 -1.16 -4.41
CA SER A 33 -4.81 -1.53 -4.92
C SER A 33 -3.78 -1.68 -3.80
N LEU A 34 -2.94 -2.70 -3.90
CA LEU A 34 -1.78 -2.84 -3.01
C LEU A 34 -0.85 -1.61 -3.14
N PRO A 35 -0.31 -1.10 -2.01
CA PRO A 35 0.57 0.07 -2.01
C PRO A 35 1.92 -0.22 -2.67
N ALA A 36 2.64 0.83 -3.02
CA ALA A 36 4.06 0.72 -3.38
C ALA A 36 4.90 0.48 -2.12
N GLU A 37 6.07 -0.14 -2.30
CA GLU A 37 7.11 -0.21 -1.27
C GLU A 37 8.39 0.45 -1.78
N ALA A 38 8.99 1.28 -0.94
CA ALA A 38 10.24 1.97 -1.22
C ALA A 38 11.32 1.51 -0.24
N LEU A 39 12.54 1.36 -0.74
CA LEU A 39 13.73 1.17 0.08
C LEU A 39 14.50 2.48 0.14
N VAL A 40 14.84 2.92 1.34
CA VAL A 40 15.61 4.14 1.59
C VAL A 40 17.03 3.76 2.00
N ARG A 41 18.03 4.43 1.41
CA ARG A 41 19.45 4.27 1.73
C ARG A 41 20.09 5.65 1.84
N GLY A 42 20.32 6.12 3.06
CA GLY A 42 20.83 7.47 3.29
C GLY A 42 19.83 8.53 2.83
N ASP A 43 20.25 9.38 1.90
CA ASP A 43 19.45 10.43 1.25
C ASP A 43 18.76 9.97 -0.05
N GLU A 44 19.02 8.75 -0.51
CA GLU A 44 18.43 8.17 -1.70
C GLU A 44 17.29 7.20 -1.37
N PHE A 45 16.33 7.06 -2.29
CA PHE A 45 15.31 6.01 -2.23
C PHE A 45 15.03 5.41 -3.60
N ALA A 46 14.57 4.16 -3.61
CA ALA A 46 14.13 3.48 -4.82
C ALA A 46 12.81 2.74 -4.57
N LEU A 47 11.92 2.72 -5.57
CA LEU A 47 10.76 1.84 -5.56
C LEU A 47 11.21 0.39 -5.74
N ILE A 48 11.03 -0.43 -4.71
CA ILE A 48 11.28 -1.87 -4.75
C ILE A 48 10.01 -2.67 -5.08
N ARG A 49 8.85 -2.02 -4.96
CA ARG A 49 7.56 -2.55 -5.42
C ARG A 49 6.70 -1.41 -5.95
N LYS A 50 6.19 -1.57 -7.17
CA LYS A 50 5.24 -0.61 -7.75
C LYS A 50 3.88 -0.77 -7.09
N ARG A 51 3.15 0.34 -6.96
CA ARG A 51 1.73 0.32 -6.59
C ARG A 51 0.97 -0.47 -7.66
N GLN A 52 0.06 -1.32 -7.22
CA GLN A 52 -0.84 -2.04 -8.11
C GLN A 52 -1.79 -1.06 -8.80
N THR A 53 -2.09 -1.28 -10.07
CA THR A 53 -3.05 -0.47 -10.84
C THR A 53 -4.45 -1.09 -10.79
N ASN A 54 -5.47 -0.36 -11.24
CA ASN A 54 -6.81 -0.94 -11.40
C ASN A 54 -6.83 -2.11 -12.41
N LYS A 55 -5.96 -2.09 -13.43
CA LYS A 55 -5.86 -3.20 -14.39
C LYS A 55 -5.32 -4.46 -13.74
N ASP A 56 -4.35 -4.31 -12.84
CA ASP A 56 -3.77 -5.44 -12.11
C ASP A 56 -4.76 -6.04 -11.08
N LEU A 57 -5.81 -5.29 -10.67
CA LEU A 57 -6.85 -5.84 -9.78
C LEU A 57 -7.69 -6.89 -10.51
N ILE A 58 -8.03 -6.62 -11.77
CA ILE A 58 -8.92 -7.45 -12.58
C ILE A 58 -8.16 -8.38 -13.53
N SER A 59 -6.81 -8.35 -13.53
CA SER A 59 -6.01 -9.08 -14.52
C SER A 59 -6.17 -10.60 -14.44
N GLY A 60 -6.65 -11.12 -13.31
CA GLY A 60 -6.94 -12.54 -13.11
C GLY A 60 -8.40 -12.93 -13.36
N GLU A 61 -9.26 -11.96 -13.68
CA GLU A 61 -10.67 -12.23 -14.01
C GLU A 61 -10.77 -12.80 -15.43
N ILE A 62 -11.74 -13.69 -15.65
CA ILE A 62 -11.98 -14.34 -16.94
C ILE A 62 -13.44 -14.12 -17.31
N ASP A 63 -13.66 -13.47 -18.46
CA ASP A 63 -14.99 -13.31 -19.01
C ASP A 63 -15.49 -14.67 -19.54
N PRO A 64 -16.61 -15.20 -18.99
CA PRO A 64 -17.17 -16.45 -19.49
C PRO A 64 -17.64 -16.30 -20.95
N GLN A 65 -17.51 -17.39 -21.72
CA GLN A 65 -17.86 -17.43 -23.14
C GLN A 65 -19.25 -18.04 -23.41
N TRP A 66 -20.04 -18.24 -22.36
CA TRP A 66 -21.41 -18.76 -22.44
C TRP A 66 -22.44 -17.62 -22.43
#